data_AF-A0A3B9J2B6-F1
#
_entry.id   AF-A0A3B9J2B6-F1
#
_cell.length_a   1.000
_cell.length_b   1.000
_cell.length_c   1.000
_cell.angle_alpha   90.00
_cell.angle_beta   90.00
_cell.angle_gamma   90.00
#
_symmetry.space_group_name_H-M   'P 1'
#
loop_
_entity.id
_entity.type
_entity.pdbx_description
1 polymer ?
#
loop_
_entity_poly.entity_id
_entity_poly.type
_entity_poly.pdbx_seq_one_letter_code
_entity_poly.pdbx_strand_id
1 'polypeptide(L)'
;TLMARGVFPDRDPRCLGMPGMHGNYTAVTAFQKADLLINLGARFDDRVTGNTEFFAPDAKIIHVDIDPAEHGKVRHPDIAIQGDANAALQSLIAEYQLSDEAETDRSEWKSTISGWQEQHPLQYEQPDSGFPLKPQYVLEQLRDNTPDDTIVVAGVGQHQMWASQFWKFDYPYTWVNSGGLGTMGFAVPAAIGAKAGQPEKMVWAVDGDGCFQMTAQELITAAAENIPVKIAILNNAYLGMVRQWQEL
;
A
#
# COMPACT_ATOMS: atom_id res chain seq x y z
N THR A 1 1.50 0.95 -5.13
CA THR A 1 0.05 1.22 -4.93
C THR A 1 -0.40 0.59 -3.63
N LEU A 2 -1.65 0.79 -3.19
CA LEU A 2 -2.21 0.11 -2.02
C LEU A 2 -2.12 -1.43 -2.13
N MET A 3 -2.27 -1.98 -3.34
CA MET A 3 -2.20 -3.43 -3.58
C MET A 3 -0.77 -4.01 -3.53
N ALA A 4 0.25 -3.16 -3.57
CA ALA A 4 1.64 -3.57 -3.80
C ALA A 4 2.57 -3.23 -2.63
N ARG A 5 2.03 -2.99 -1.43
CA ARG A 5 2.86 -2.80 -0.23
C ARG A 5 3.70 -4.06 0.00
N GLY A 6 4.99 -3.88 0.29
CA GLY A 6 5.94 -4.99 0.44
C GLY A 6 6.62 -5.49 -0.83
N VAL A 7 6.19 -5.07 -2.03
CA VAL A 7 6.90 -5.43 -3.28
C VAL A 7 8.28 -4.77 -3.34
N PHE A 8 8.39 -3.53 -2.85
CA PHE A 8 9.66 -2.86 -2.60
C PHE A 8 9.73 -2.50 -1.11
N PRO A 9 10.86 -2.74 -0.41
CA PRO A 9 10.92 -2.59 1.04
C PRO A 9 10.66 -1.16 1.50
N ASP A 10 9.72 -0.98 2.42
CA ASP A 10 9.39 0.33 3.00
C ASP A 10 10.55 0.98 3.76
N ARG A 11 11.49 0.18 4.27
CA ARG A 11 12.69 0.68 4.95
C ARG A 11 13.80 1.12 4.00
N ASP A 12 13.70 0.83 2.70
CA ASP A 12 14.66 1.35 1.72
C ASP A 12 14.42 2.85 1.50
N PRO A 13 15.46 3.72 1.56
CA PRO A 13 15.30 5.17 1.42
C PRO A 13 14.70 5.59 0.06
N ARG A 14 14.78 4.74 -0.97
CA ARG A 14 14.19 4.97 -2.29
C ARG A 14 12.68 4.65 -2.32
N CYS A 15 12.14 4.02 -1.27
CA CYS A 15 10.71 3.77 -1.16
C CYS A 15 9.99 5.06 -0.75
N LEU A 16 9.19 5.61 -1.66
CA LEU A 16 8.46 6.86 -1.42
C LEU A 16 7.13 6.65 -0.66
N GLY A 17 6.81 5.40 -0.35
CA GLY A 17 5.55 4.99 0.28
C GLY A 17 4.42 4.79 -0.73
N MET A 18 3.19 4.85 -0.25
CA MET A 18 1.99 4.60 -1.06
C MET A 18 1.57 5.89 -1.79
N PRO A 19 1.33 5.89 -3.11
CA PRO A 19 0.73 7.04 -3.79
C PRO A 19 -0.81 7.03 -3.71
N GLY A 20 -1.44 8.14 -4.09
CA GLY A 20 -2.88 8.27 -4.27
C GLY A 20 -3.57 9.14 -3.23
N MET A 21 -4.91 9.04 -3.14
CA MET A 21 -5.79 9.88 -2.33
C MET A 21 -5.40 9.97 -0.85
N HIS A 22 -4.92 8.86 -0.27
CA HIS A 22 -4.38 8.81 1.10
C HIS A 22 -2.89 8.46 1.10
N GLY A 23 -2.18 8.82 0.03
CA GLY A 23 -0.77 8.50 -0.15
C GLY A 23 0.18 9.42 0.62
N ASN A 24 1.45 9.03 0.64
CA ASN A 24 2.56 9.85 1.08
C ASN A 24 2.71 11.06 0.14
N TYR A 25 2.94 12.24 0.72
CA TYR A 25 3.15 13.48 -0.04
C TYR A 25 4.26 13.31 -1.07
N THR A 26 5.41 12.74 -0.67
CA THR A 26 6.54 12.50 -1.58
C THR A 26 6.17 11.62 -2.76
N ALA A 27 5.43 10.52 -2.55
CA ALA A 27 5.03 9.63 -3.64
C ALA A 27 4.12 10.33 -4.65
N VAL A 28 3.14 11.10 -4.16
CA VAL A 28 2.20 11.84 -5.03
C VAL A 28 2.92 12.96 -5.78
N THR A 29 3.74 13.75 -5.09
CA THR A 29 4.48 14.87 -5.69
C THR A 29 5.54 14.36 -6.68
N ALA A 30 6.17 13.22 -6.41
CA ALA A 30 7.10 12.59 -7.35
C ALA A 30 6.41 12.24 -8.68
N PHE A 31 5.20 11.68 -8.66
CA PHE A 31 4.45 11.47 -9.91
C PHE A 31 4.16 12.77 -10.65
N GLN A 32 3.83 13.84 -9.93
CA GLN A 32 3.52 15.15 -10.53
C GLN A 32 4.73 15.86 -11.14
N LYS A 33 5.94 15.51 -10.71
CA LYS A 33 7.19 16.19 -11.08
C LYS A 33 8.14 15.31 -11.90
N ALA A 34 7.80 14.04 -12.11
CA ALA A 34 8.59 13.14 -12.92
C ALA A 34 8.49 13.49 -14.41
N ASP A 35 9.61 13.32 -15.11
CA ASP A 35 9.72 13.36 -16.58
C ASP A 35 9.58 11.96 -17.21
N LEU A 36 9.72 10.90 -16.41
CA LEU A 36 9.53 9.51 -16.80
C LEU A 36 8.81 8.74 -15.70
N LEU A 37 7.73 8.04 -16.06
CA LEU A 37 6.99 7.12 -15.22
C LEU A 37 7.06 5.70 -15.80
N ILE A 38 7.72 4.80 -15.06
CA ILE A 38 7.75 3.37 -15.37
C ILE A 38 6.71 2.66 -14.50
N ASN A 39 5.57 2.33 -15.11
CA ASN A 39 4.44 1.69 -14.46
C ASN A 39 4.49 0.17 -14.67
N LEU A 40 4.85 -0.58 -13.61
CA LEU A 40 5.04 -2.03 -13.64
C LEU A 40 3.85 -2.73 -12.95
N GLY A 41 2.99 -3.40 -13.73
CA GLY A 41 1.90 -4.23 -13.19
C GLY A 41 0.86 -3.46 -12.37
N ALA A 42 0.55 -2.23 -12.77
CA ALA A 42 -0.46 -1.41 -12.12
C ALA A 42 -1.42 -0.76 -13.13
N ARG A 43 -2.67 -0.56 -12.71
CA ARG A 43 -3.80 -0.28 -13.61
C ARG A 43 -4.27 1.18 -13.69
N PHE A 44 -3.44 2.13 -13.25
CA PHE A 44 -3.79 3.56 -13.19
C PHE A 44 -5.17 3.83 -12.56
N ASP A 45 -5.48 3.16 -11.45
CA ASP A 45 -6.74 3.33 -10.72
C ASP A 45 -7.00 4.79 -10.30
N ASP A 46 -8.26 5.22 -10.29
CA ASP A 46 -8.65 6.59 -9.96
C ASP A 46 -8.27 7.01 -8.54
N ARG A 47 -8.14 6.05 -7.61
CA ARG A 47 -7.64 6.34 -6.26
C ARG A 47 -6.17 6.71 -6.23
N VAL A 48 -5.42 6.39 -7.29
CA VAL A 48 -4.03 6.82 -7.49
C VAL A 48 -3.97 8.05 -8.38
N THR A 49 -4.67 8.05 -9.51
CA THR A 49 -4.52 9.11 -10.52
C THR A 49 -5.29 10.37 -10.18
N GLY A 50 -6.40 10.28 -9.43
CA GLY A 50 -7.36 11.35 -9.33
C GLY A 50 -7.85 11.77 -10.71
N ASN A 51 -7.85 13.08 -11.00
CA ASN A 51 -8.13 13.57 -12.34
C ASN A 51 -6.96 13.25 -13.29
N THR A 52 -7.24 12.36 -14.24
CA THR A 52 -6.31 11.92 -15.29
C THR A 52 -6.02 12.99 -16.34
N GLU A 53 -6.42 14.24 -16.19
CA GLU A 53 -5.84 15.35 -16.96
C GLU A 53 -4.54 15.81 -16.30
N PHE A 54 -4.54 15.88 -14.97
CA PHE A 54 -3.47 16.43 -14.13
C PHE A 54 -2.56 15.37 -13.50
N PHE A 55 -2.66 14.11 -13.89
CA PHE A 55 -1.80 13.05 -13.35
C PHE A 55 -0.47 12.94 -14.12
N ALA A 56 0.67 13.22 -13.49
CA ALA A 56 1.99 13.12 -14.13
C ALA A 56 2.07 13.87 -15.49
N PRO A 57 1.79 15.19 -15.50
CA PRO A 57 1.52 15.96 -16.72
C PRO A 57 2.71 16.01 -17.69
N ASP A 58 3.93 15.97 -17.17
CA ASP A 58 5.17 16.11 -17.95
C ASP A 58 5.87 14.76 -18.21
N ALA A 59 5.32 13.67 -17.66
CA ALA A 59 5.99 12.36 -17.70
C ALA A 59 5.79 11.64 -19.03
N LYS A 60 6.87 11.11 -19.59
CA LYS A 60 6.82 9.98 -20.52
C LYS A 60 6.42 8.72 -19.78
N ILE A 61 5.53 7.92 -20.36
CA ILE A 61 4.93 6.77 -19.68
C ILE A 61 5.36 5.48 -20.37
N ILE A 62 6.04 4.61 -19.62
CA ILE A 62 6.24 3.21 -19.95
C ILE A 62 5.26 2.40 -19.11
N HIS A 63 4.38 1.62 -19.75
CA HIS A 63 3.41 0.76 -19.07
C HIS A 63 3.67 -0.69 -19.41
N VAL A 64 4.02 -1.47 -18.39
CA VAL A 64 4.15 -2.93 -18.47
C VAL A 64 2.92 -3.55 -17.80
N ASP A 65 2.12 -4.28 -18.57
CA ASP A 65 0.98 -5.02 -18.05
C ASP A 65 0.83 -6.38 -18.75
N ILE A 66 0.35 -7.37 -18.01
CA ILE A 66 0.10 -8.70 -18.56
C ILE A 66 -1.22 -8.72 -19.34
N ASP A 67 -2.18 -7.88 -18.93
CA ASP A 67 -3.49 -7.78 -19.56
C ASP A 67 -3.47 -6.66 -20.62
N PRO A 68 -3.62 -6.99 -21.92
CA PRO A 68 -3.65 -5.98 -22.97
C PRO A 68 -4.82 -5.00 -22.83
N ALA A 69 -5.89 -5.35 -22.12
CA ALA A 69 -7.03 -4.46 -21.89
C ALA A 69 -6.71 -3.29 -20.94
N GLU A 70 -5.61 -3.36 -20.19
CA GLU A 70 -5.16 -2.28 -19.31
C GLU A 70 -4.42 -1.17 -20.05
N HIS A 71 -3.82 -1.48 -21.21
CA HIS A 71 -3.07 -0.51 -21.99
C HIS A 71 -3.99 0.56 -22.61
N GLY A 72 -3.74 1.83 -22.27
CA GLY A 72 -4.53 2.94 -22.80
C GLY A 72 -5.95 3.05 -22.22
N LYS A 73 -6.31 2.21 -21.23
CA LYS A 73 -7.65 2.25 -20.63
C LYS A 73 -7.91 3.53 -19.84
N VAL A 74 -6.92 3.97 -19.05
CA VAL A 74 -7.03 5.17 -18.19
C VAL A 74 -6.00 6.23 -18.57
N ARG A 75 -4.76 5.81 -18.83
CA ARG A 75 -3.68 6.66 -19.34
C ARG A 75 -3.07 6.00 -20.56
N HIS A 76 -2.84 6.79 -21.61
CA HIS A 76 -2.11 6.33 -22.79
C HIS A 76 -0.61 6.30 -22.51
N PRO A 77 0.04 5.13 -22.62
CA PRO A 77 1.49 5.06 -22.50
C PRO A 77 2.17 5.55 -23.78
N ASP A 78 3.36 6.13 -23.66
CA ASP A 78 4.26 6.35 -24.80
C ASP A 78 4.86 5.01 -25.29
N ILE A 79 5.11 4.08 -24.35
CA ILE A 79 5.59 2.72 -24.63
C ILE A 79 4.75 1.72 -23.83
N ALA A 80 4.06 0.81 -24.52
CA ALA A 80 3.34 -0.30 -23.92
C ALA A 80 4.12 -1.61 -24.10
N ILE A 81 4.34 -2.35 -23.01
CA ILE A 81 4.98 -3.67 -23.01
C ILE A 81 3.97 -4.67 -22.47
N GLN A 82 3.42 -5.50 -23.36
CA GLN A 82 2.54 -6.59 -22.95
C GLN A 82 3.37 -7.78 -22.47
N GLY A 83 3.27 -8.13 -21.19
CA GLY A 83 3.95 -9.29 -20.64
C GLY A 83 3.99 -9.35 -19.13
N ASP A 84 4.62 -10.41 -18.62
CA ASP A 84 4.91 -10.55 -17.20
C ASP A 84 5.87 -9.43 -16.74
N ALA A 85 5.51 -8.76 -15.64
CA ALA A 85 6.26 -7.61 -15.15
C ALA A 85 7.69 -7.97 -14.69
N ASN A 86 7.89 -9.18 -14.14
CA ASN A 86 9.22 -9.65 -13.76
C ASN A 86 10.07 -9.94 -15.01
N ALA A 87 9.53 -10.62 -16.02
CA ALA A 87 10.23 -10.85 -17.27
C ALA A 87 10.65 -9.52 -17.96
N ALA A 88 9.73 -8.56 -18.05
CA ALA A 88 10.04 -7.24 -18.61
C ALA A 88 11.12 -6.50 -17.82
N LEU A 89 11.05 -6.53 -16.47
CA LEU A 89 12.06 -5.91 -15.62
C LEU A 89 13.44 -6.55 -15.79
N GLN A 90 13.53 -7.89 -15.89
CA GLN A 90 14.79 -8.58 -16.14
C GLN A 90 15.40 -8.19 -17.49
N SER A 91 14.57 -8.07 -18.55
CA SER A 91 15.03 -7.60 -19.85
C SER A 91 15.52 -6.16 -19.81
N LEU A 92 14.79 -5.25 -19.14
CA LEU A 92 15.22 -3.86 -18.97
C LEU A 92 16.56 -3.74 -18.22
N ILE A 93 16.76 -4.55 -17.17
CA ILE A 93 18.01 -4.59 -16.42
C ILE A 93 19.15 -5.11 -17.31
N ALA A 94 18.92 -6.17 -18.09
CA ALA A 94 19.92 -6.71 -18.99
C ALA A 94 20.36 -5.69 -20.05
N GLU A 95 19.41 -5.01 -20.70
CA GLU A 95 19.71 -3.94 -21.67
C GLU A 95 20.45 -2.76 -21.00
N TYR A 96 20.03 -2.36 -19.79
CA TYR A 96 20.72 -1.31 -19.04
C TYR A 96 22.18 -1.67 -18.72
N GLN A 97 22.46 -2.93 -18.37
CA GLN A 97 23.81 -3.42 -18.09
C GLN A 97 24.70 -3.53 -19.33
N LEU A 98 24.10 -3.72 -20.51
CA LEU A 98 24.81 -3.75 -21.79
C LEU A 98 25.02 -2.35 -22.40
N SER A 99 24.34 -1.34 -21.87
CA SER A 99 24.47 0.03 -22.35
C SER A 99 25.84 0.61 -22.03
N ASP A 100 26.51 1.15 -23.04
CA ASP A 100 27.73 1.94 -22.91
C ASP A 100 27.44 3.42 -22.56
N GLU A 101 26.16 3.79 -22.35
CA GLU A 101 25.78 5.15 -21.96
C GLU A 101 26.27 5.47 -20.54
N ALA A 102 26.83 6.67 -20.37
CA ALA A 102 27.23 7.14 -19.05
C ALA A 102 26.01 7.26 -18.14
N GLU A 103 26.15 6.87 -16.86
CA GLU A 103 25.10 7.02 -15.88
C GLU A 103 24.68 8.50 -15.79
N THR A 104 23.41 8.78 -16.09
CA THR A 104 22.86 10.14 -15.97
C THR A 104 22.94 10.58 -14.51
N ASP A 105 23.49 11.76 -14.25
CA ASP A 105 23.48 12.33 -12.91
C ASP A 105 22.03 12.64 -12.50
N ARG A 106 21.58 11.99 -11.43
CA ARG A 106 20.25 12.16 -10.82
C ARG A 106 20.36 12.74 -9.41
N SER A 107 21.51 13.31 -9.04
CA SER A 107 21.78 13.86 -7.71
C SER A 107 20.78 14.94 -7.30
N GLU A 108 20.44 15.85 -8.21
CA GLU A 108 19.45 16.92 -7.98
C GLU A 108 18.06 16.34 -7.68
N TRP A 109 17.61 15.36 -8.47
CA TRP A 109 16.32 14.70 -8.26
C TRP A 109 16.30 13.94 -6.93
N LYS A 110 17.35 13.17 -6.63
CA LYS A 110 17.50 12.45 -5.34
C LYS A 110 17.47 13.42 -4.15
N SER A 111 18.16 14.56 -4.27
CA SER A 111 18.16 15.62 -3.24
C SER A 111 16.76 16.21 -3.04
N THR A 112 16.07 16.51 -4.13
CA THR A 112 14.68 17.00 -4.10
C THR A 112 13.74 16.03 -3.38
N ILE A 113 13.84 14.74 -3.72
CA ILE A 113 13.04 13.67 -3.09
C ILE A 113 13.33 13.56 -1.59
N SER A 114 14.61 13.55 -1.20
CA SER A 114 15.01 13.52 0.22
C SER A 114 14.43 14.72 0.98
N GLY A 115 14.53 15.91 0.40
CA GLY A 115 13.96 17.13 0.98
C GLY A 115 12.45 17.03 1.21
N TRP A 116 11.69 16.43 0.29
CA TRP A 116 10.26 16.19 0.50
C TRP A 116 9.97 15.14 1.58
N GLN A 117 10.77 14.06 1.65
CA GLN A 117 10.61 13.04 2.71
C GLN A 117 10.85 13.64 4.10
N GLU A 118 11.84 14.52 4.24
CA GLU A 118 12.15 15.21 5.49
C GLU A 118 11.08 16.22 5.89
N GLN A 119 10.55 16.99 4.92
CA GLN A 119 9.58 18.06 5.18
C GLN A 119 8.15 17.54 5.39
N HIS A 120 7.80 16.42 4.76
CA HIS A 120 6.44 15.89 4.75
C HIS A 120 6.36 14.42 5.17
N PRO A 121 6.88 14.05 6.35
CA PRO A 121 6.70 12.70 6.86
C PRO A 121 5.23 12.46 7.24
N LEU A 122 4.85 11.18 7.37
CA LEU A 122 3.59 10.83 8.01
C LEU A 122 3.67 11.23 9.48
N GLN A 123 2.65 11.94 9.96
CA GLN A 123 2.62 12.47 11.32
C GLN A 123 1.28 12.17 11.99
N TYR A 124 1.33 12.00 13.30
CA TYR A 124 0.18 12.00 14.20
C TYR A 124 0.64 12.43 15.58
N GLU A 125 -0.27 12.94 16.40
CA GLU A 125 0.03 13.36 17.77
C GLU A 125 -0.58 12.39 18.78
N GLN A 126 0.26 11.65 19.50
CA GLN A 126 -0.17 10.86 20.66
C GLN A 126 -0.21 11.76 21.90
N PRO A 127 -1.34 11.87 22.63
CA PRO A 127 -1.40 12.63 23.87
C PRO A 127 -0.39 12.17 24.92
N ASP A 128 0.23 13.11 25.62
CA ASP A 128 1.19 12.84 26.72
C ASP A 128 0.57 12.00 27.86
N SER A 129 -0.74 12.13 28.07
CA SER A 129 -1.50 11.31 29.00
C SER A 129 -1.54 9.82 28.63
N GLY A 130 -1.14 9.46 27.41
CA GLY A 130 -1.31 8.14 26.81
C GLY A 130 -2.74 7.86 26.32
N PHE A 131 -3.70 8.78 26.54
CA PHE A 131 -5.11 8.58 26.20
C PHE A 131 -5.76 9.83 25.58
N PRO A 132 -6.64 9.66 24.57
CA PRO A 132 -6.99 8.39 23.90
C PRO A 132 -5.82 7.83 23.07
N LEU A 133 -5.79 6.51 22.90
CA LEU A 133 -4.83 5.86 22.01
C LEU A 133 -5.11 6.27 20.56
N LYS A 134 -4.09 6.76 19.86
CA LYS A 134 -4.19 6.99 18.43
C LYS A 134 -4.06 5.66 17.68
N PRO A 135 -4.88 5.40 16.66
CA PRO A 135 -4.81 4.15 15.91
C PRO A 135 -3.44 3.95 15.25
N GLN A 136 -2.80 5.04 14.81
CA GLN A 136 -1.43 5.02 14.29
C GLN A 136 -0.44 4.48 15.33
N TYR A 137 -0.49 5.01 16.56
CA TYR A 137 0.35 4.54 17.67
C TYR A 137 0.14 3.05 17.95
N VAL A 138 -1.12 2.59 18.01
CA VAL A 138 -1.44 1.18 18.22
C VAL A 138 -0.82 0.31 17.14
N LEU A 139 -0.90 0.72 15.87
CA LEU A 139 -0.32 -0.03 14.75
C LEU A 139 1.21 -0.10 14.82
N GLU A 140 1.87 0.99 15.20
CA GLU A 140 3.32 1.00 15.40
C GLU A 140 3.73 0.09 16.57
N GLN A 141 3.01 0.13 17.68
CA GLN A 141 3.28 -0.78 18.81
C GLN A 141 3.05 -2.25 18.44
N LEU A 142 2.01 -2.56 17.65
CA LEU A 142 1.82 -3.91 17.13
C LEU A 142 2.99 -4.31 16.22
N ARG A 143 3.31 -3.50 15.21
CA ARG A 143 4.43 -3.72 14.27
C ARG A 143 5.73 -4.00 15.01
N ASP A 144 6.12 -3.12 15.93
CA ASP A 144 7.42 -3.16 16.61
C ASP A 144 7.55 -4.34 17.59
N ASN A 145 6.44 -4.99 17.95
CA ASN A 145 6.39 -6.17 18.82
C ASN A 145 6.01 -7.45 18.06
N THR A 146 6.17 -7.46 16.74
CA THR A 146 5.89 -8.61 15.86
C THR A 146 7.05 -8.86 14.90
N PRO A 147 7.21 -10.08 14.35
CA PRO A 147 8.22 -10.34 13.32
C PRO A 147 8.05 -9.44 12.09
N ASP A 148 9.14 -9.04 11.44
CA ASP A 148 9.09 -8.15 10.27
C ASP A 148 8.33 -8.77 9.07
N ASP A 149 8.22 -10.09 9.00
CA ASP A 149 7.51 -10.82 7.94
C ASP A 149 6.06 -11.17 8.29
N THR A 150 5.53 -10.56 9.37
CA THR A 150 4.12 -10.68 9.81
C THR A 150 3.17 -10.29 8.68
N ILE A 151 2.16 -11.12 8.45
CA ILE A 151 1.08 -10.83 7.50
C ILE A 151 0.04 -9.95 8.20
N VAL A 152 -0.23 -8.80 7.63
CA VAL A 152 -1.28 -7.89 8.05
C VAL A 152 -2.41 -7.96 7.04
N VAL A 153 -3.58 -8.36 7.54
CA VAL A 153 -4.83 -8.34 6.81
C VAL A 153 -5.65 -7.17 7.30
N ALA A 154 -6.14 -6.32 6.41
CA ALA A 154 -6.95 -5.17 6.79
C ALA A 154 -8.42 -5.31 6.38
N GLY A 155 -9.30 -4.75 7.22
CA GLY A 155 -10.66 -4.40 6.82
C GLY A 155 -10.67 -3.22 5.85
N VAL A 156 -11.78 -2.48 5.78
CA VAL A 156 -11.92 -1.34 4.87
C VAL A 156 -12.36 -0.09 5.61
N GLY A 157 -11.62 1.01 5.40
CA GLY A 157 -11.89 2.32 6.00
C GLY A 157 -10.63 3.00 6.51
N GLN A 158 -10.75 3.87 7.52
CA GLN A 158 -9.60 4.60 8.06
C GLN A 158 -8.52 3.66 8.63
N HIS A 159 -8.91 2.61 9.34
CA HIS A 159 -7.98 1.61 9.87
C HIS A 159 -7.17 0.91 8.77
N GLN A 160 -7.74 0.68 7.58
CA GLN A 160 -7.03 0.15 6.42
C GLN A 160 -5.95 1.11 5.94
N MET A 161 -6.27 2.40 5.85
CA MET A 161 -5.32 3.43 5.41
C MET A 161 -4.20 3.59 6.43
N TRP A 162 -4.53 3.68 7.73
CA TRP A 162 -3.52 3.76 8.78
C TRP A 162 -2.64 2.51 8.84
N ALA A 163 -3.21 1.30 8.68
CA ALA A 163 -2.41 0.08 8.62
C ALA A 163 -1.43 0.12 7.43
N SER A 164 -1.87 0.55 6.25
CA SER A 164 -1.00 0.68 5.08
C SER A 164 0.10 1.74 5.24
N GLN A 165 -0.17 2.80 6.00
CA GLN A 165 0.70 3.97 6.19
C GLN A 165 1.72 3.76 7.32
N PHE A 166 1.30 3.21 8.45
CA PHE A 166 2.08 3.13 9.69
C PHE A 166 2.67 1.75 9.96
N TRP A 167 2.20 0.70 9.28
CA TRP A 167 2.96 -0.55 9.22
C TRP A 167 4.10 -0.46 8.20
N LYS A 168 5.19 -1.22 8.42
CA LYS A 168 6.33 -1.30 7.48
C LYS A 168 6.31 -2.66 6.79
N PHE A 169 6.14 -2.64 5.47
CA PHE A 169 6.09 -3.85 4.65
C PHE A 169 7.40 -3.99 3.87
N ASP A 170 8.26 -4.90 4.33
CA ASP A 170 9.55 -5.18 3.68
C ASP A 170 9.58 -6.49 2.87
N TYR A 171 8.48 -7.23 2.91
CA TYR A 171 8.32 -8.51 2.23
C TYR A 171 7.06 -8.51 1.38
N PRO A 172 7.08 -9.07 0.17
CA PRO A 172 5.87 -9.20 -0.64
C PRO A 172 4.88 -10.17 0.03
N TYR A 173 3.60 -10.02 -0.29
CA TYR A 173 2.51 -10.88 0.21
C TYR A 173 2.29 -10.83 1.73
N THR A 174 2.84 -9.84 2.45
CA THR A 174 2.54 -9.60 3.88
C THR A 174 1.47 -8.53 4.09
N TRP A 175 1.01 -7.87 3.02
CA TRP A 175 -0.14 -6.98 3.05
C TRP A 175 -1.30 -7.59 2.27
N VAL A 176 -2.42 -7.82 2.95
CA VAL A 176 -3.62 -8.41 2.35
C VAL A 176 -4.82 -7.52 2.63
N ASN A 177 -5.51 -7.05 1.59
CA ASN A 177 -6.69 -6.21 1.76
C ASN A 177 -7.68 -6.37 0.60
N SER A 178 -8.87 -5.77 0.78
CA SER A 178 -9.79 -5.51 -0.33
C SER A 178 -9.60 -4.07 -0.81
N GLY A 179 -8.83 -3.88 -1.89
CA GLY A 179 -8.56 -2.55 -2.46
C GLY A 179 -9.61 -2.13 -3.50
N GLY A 180 -9.72 -2.85 -4.61
CA GLY A 180 -10.56 -2.45 -5.74
C GLY A 180 -12.07 -2.38 -5.41
N LEU A 181 -12.61 -3.44 -4.80
CA LEU A 181 -14.03 -3.46 -4.40
C LEU A 181 -14.27 -2.78 -3.04
N GLY A 182 -13.27 -2.74 -2.16
CA GLY A 182 -13.41 -2.14 -0.84
C GLY A 182 -14.42 -2.86 0.05
N THR A 183 -14.35 -4.19 0.12
CA THR A 183 -15.30 -5.03 0.85
C THR A 183 -15.09 -4.99 2.36
N MET A 184 -16.01 -4.36 3.10
CA MET A 184 -16.07 -4.48 4.57
C MET A 184 -16.36 -5.94 4.99
N GLY A 185 -15.86 -6.36 6.15
CA GLY A 185 -15.95 -7.75 6.61
C GLY A 185 -14.90 -8.71 6.02
N PHE A 186 -14.00 -8.21 5.17
CA PHE A 186 -12.95 -9.02 4.54
C PHE A 186 -11.89 -9.56 5.52
N ALA A 187 -11.53 -8.76 6.55
CA ALA A 187 -10.32 -8.98 7.35
C ALA A 187 -10.26 -10.34 8.06
N VAL A 188 -11.33 -10.68 8.80
CA VAL A 188 -11.38 -11.91 9.61
C VAL A 188 -11.28 -13.18 8.75
N PRO A 189 -12.15 -13.42 7.75
CA PRO A 189 -12.03 -14.62 6.91
C PRO A 189 -10.72 -14.64 6.10
N ALA A 190 -10.24 -13.50 5.61
CA ALA A 190 -8.97 -13.44 4.88
C ALA A 190 -7.76 -13.74 5.79
N ALA A 191 -7.78 -13.32 7.05
CA ALA A 191 -6.74 -13.65 8.03
C ALA A 191 -6.72 -15.15 8.37
N ILE A 192 -7.89 -15.78 8.47
CA ILE A 192 -8.01 -17.23 8.65
C ILE A 192 -7.35 -17.95 7.45
N GLY A 193 -7.69 -17.54 6.22
CA GLY A 193 -7.09 -18.09 5.01
C GLY A 193 -5.57 -17.87 4.94
N ALA A 194 -5.10 -16.67 5.27
CA ALA A 194 -3.68 -16.34 5.30
C ALA A 194 -2.92 -17.20 6.33
N LYS A 195 -3.48 -17.39 7.53
CA LYS A 195 -2.86 -18.21 8.58
C LYS A 195 -2.86 -19.69 8.23
N ALA A 196 -3.93 -20.20 7.60
CA ALA A 196 -3.97 -21.57 7.10
C ALA A 196 -2.94 -21.81 5.97
N GLY A 197 -2.77 -20.84 5.07
CA GLY A 197 -1.80 -20.91 3.96
C GLY A 197 -0.35 -20.64 4.38
N GLN A 198 -0.14 -19.95 5.50
CA GLN A 198 1.19 -19.64 6.06
C GLN A 198 1.22 -19.98 7.57
N PRO A 199 1.20 -21.27 7.96
CA PRO A 199 1.06 -21.69 9.35
C PRO A 199 2.15 -21.17 10.29
N GLU A 200 3.36 -20.96 9.79
CA GLU A 200 4.50 -20.49 10.59
C GLU A 200 4.51 -18.96 10.80
N LYS A 201 3.86 -18.20 9.90
CA LYS A 201 3.87 -16.73 9.98
C LYS A 201 2.88 -16.21 10.99
N MET A 202 3.23 -15.09 11.65
CA MET A 202 2.25 -14.35 12.43
C MET A 202 1.25 -13.67 11.48
N VAL A 203 -0.03 -13.70 11.85
CA VAL A 203 -1.11 -13.04 11.09
C VAL A 203 -1.92 -12.15 12.02
N TRP A 204 -1.98 -10.86 11.68
CA TRP A 204 -2.84 -9.87 12.31
C TRP A 204 -3.96 -9.45 11.36
N ALA A 205 -5.21 -9.61 11.78
CA ALA A 205 -6.33 -8.88 11.20
C ALA A 205 -6.43 -7.52 11.91
N VAL A 206 -6.13 -6.43 11.21
CA VAL A 206 -6.38 -5.06 11.66
C VAL A 206 -7.74 -4.65 11.14
N ASP A 207 -8.70 -4.48 12.04
CA ASP A 207 -10.09 -4.29 11.67
C ASP A 207 -10.72 -3.07 12.34
N GLY A 208 -11.77 -2.54 11.73
CA GLY A 208 -12.65 -1.53 12.35
C GLY A 208 -13.88 -2.21 12.93
N ASP A 209 -14.50 -1.61 13.94
CA ASP A 209 -15.68 -2.17 14.62
C ASP A 209 -16.83 -2.50 13.64
N GLY A 210 -17.15 -1.60 12.71
CA GLY A 210 -18.17 -1.84 11.68
C GLY A 210 -17.80 -2.92 10.66
N CYS A 211 -16.52 -3.11 10.35
CA CYS A 211 -16.06 -4.18 9.46
C CYS A 211 -16.11 -5.54 10.17
N PHE A 212 -15.57 -5.59 11.39
CA PHE A 212 -15.51 -6.78 12.22
C PHE A 212 -16.92 -7.36 12.45
N GLN A 213 -17.91 -6.51 12.75
CA GLN A 213 -19.29 -6.94 12.96
C GLN A 213 -19.87 -7.75 11.79
N MET A 214 -19.46 -7.48 10.55
CA MET A 214 -20.02 -8.14 9.37
C MET A 214 -19.68 -9.62 9.29
N THR A 215 -18.52 -10.03 9.81
CA THR A 215 -17.99 -11.39 9.68
C THR A 215 -17.44 -11.96 10.99
N ALA A 216 -17.81 -11.40 12.14
CA ALA A 216 -17.39 -11.86 13.46
C ALA A 216 -17.78 -13.32 13.75
N GLN A 217 -18.78 -13.88 13.07
CA GLN A 217 -19.14 -15.30 13.20
C GLN A 217 -17.98 -16.24 12.79
N GLU A 218 -17.04 -15.80 11.96
CA GLU A 218 -15.89 -16.60 11.54
C GLU A 218 -14.89 -16.87 12.67
N LEU A 219 -15.04 -16.22 13.83
CA LEU A 219 -14.35 -16.65 15.05
C LEU A 219 -14.66 -18.11 15.41
N ILE A 220 -15.86 -18.59 15.09
CA ILE A 220 -16.24 -20.00 15.26
C ILE A 220 -15.37 -20.88 14.36
N THR A 221 -15.17 -20.48 13.11
CA THR A 221 -14.30 -21.18 12.15
C THR A 221 -12.86 -21.23 12.66
N ALA A 222 -12.30 -20.09 13.09
CA ALA A 222 -10.94 -20.03 13.63
C ALA A 222 -10.77 -20.94 14.86
N ALA A 223 -11.76 -20.96 15.77
CA ALA A 223 -11.72 -21.80 16.96
C ALA A 223 -11.88 -23.29 16.65
N ALA A 224 -12.82 -23.66 15.78
CA ALA A 224 -13.09 -25.05 15.40
C ALA A 224 -11.90 -25.68 14.68
N GLU A 225 -11.24 -24.92 13.80
CA GLU A 225 -10.08 -25.37 13.02
C GLU A 225 -8.74 -25.13 13.74
N ASN A 226 -8.76 -24.61 14.98
CA ASN A 226 -7.57 -24.25 15.76
C ASN A 226 -6.58 -23.33 15.00
N ILE A 227 -7.09 -22.35 14.26
CA ILE A 227 -6.29 -21.41 13.47
C ILE A 227 -6.00 -20.17 14.33
N PRO A 228 -4.75 -19.94 14.77
CA PRO A 228 -4.44 -18.92 15.76
C PRO A 228 -4.21 -17.54 15.11
N VAL A 229 -5.28 -16.96 14.57
CA VAL A 229 -5.28 -15.57 14.08
C VAL A 229 -5.32 -14.57 15.23
N LYS A 230 -4.63 -13.44 15.08
CA LYS A 230 -4.70 -12.30 16.00
C LYS A 230 -5.57 -11.20 15.40
N ILE A 231 -6.43 -10.57 16.19
CA ILE A 231 -7.37 -9.55 15.68
C ILE A 231 -7.23 -8.28 16.54
N ALA A 232 -6.89 -7.18 15.90
CA ALA A 232 -6.80 -5.85 16.48
C ALA A 232 -7.98 -5.01 15.98
N ILE A 233 -8.97 -4.77 16.84
CA ILE A 233 -10.15 -3.98 16.51
C ILE A 233 -9.89 -2.53 16.92
N LEU A 234 -9.68 -1.65 15.95
CA LEU A 234 -9.58 -0.19 16.16
C LEU A 234 -10.99 0.38 16.28
N ASN A 235 -11.59 0.17 17.45
CA ASN A 235 -12.97 0.55 17.73
C ASN A 235 -13.09 2.06 17.96
N ASN A 236 -13.70 2.75 16.99
CA ASN A 236 -14.01 4.17 17.12
C ASN A 236 -15.52 4.44 17.26
N ALA A 237 -16.36 3.40 17.23
CA ALA A 237 -17.82 3.46 17.27
C ALA A 237 -18.47 4.21 16.09
N TYR A 238 -17.79 4.31 14.96
CA TYR A 238 -18.30 4.93 13.74
C TYR A 238 -17.89 4.16 12.48
N LEU A 239 -18.63 4.38 11.40
CA LEU A 239 -18.11 4.13 10.06
C LEU A 239 -17.13 5.25 9.69
N GLY A 240 -15.92 5.19 10.28
CA GLY A 240 -14.99 6.32 10.34
C GLY A 240 -14.65 6.97 9.00
N MET A 241 -14.47 6.19 7.93
CA MET A 241 -14.22 6.74 6.60
C MET A 241 -15.42 7.52 6.08
N VAL A 242 -16.65 6.99 6.21
CA VAL A 242 -17.88 7.69 5.81
C VAL A 242 -18.04 8.98 6.61
N ARG A 243 -17.82 8.91 7.93
CA ARG A 243 -17.92 10.06 8.82
C ARG A 243 -16.93 11.17 8.45
N GLN A 244 -15.68 10.82 8.14
CA GLN A 244 -14.68 11.81 7.71
C GLN A 244 -15.16 12.63 6.52
N TRP A 245 -15.78 11.98 5.52
CA TRP A 245 -16.32 12.67 4.35
C TRP A 245 -17.60 13.47 4.63
N GLN A 246 -18.33 13.17 5.72
CA GLN A 246 -19.49 13.96 6.15
C GLN A 246 -19.09 15.23 6.90
N GLU A 247 -17.88 15.27 7.46
CA GLU A 247 -17.35 16.41 8.22
C GLU A 247 -16.46 17.35 7.37
N LEU A 248 -16.13 16.95 6.13
CA LEU A 248 -15.42 17.76 5.12
C LEU A 248 -16.39 18.70 4.37
#